data_AF-A0A8T1V685-F1
#
_entry.id   AF-A0A8T1V685-F1
#
_cell.length_a   1.000
_cell.length_b   1.000
_cell.length_c   1.000
_cell.angle_alpha   90.00
_cell.angle_beta   90.00
_cell.angle_gamma   90.00
#
_symmetry.space_group_name_H-M   'P 1'
#
loop_
_entity.id
_entity.type
_entity.pdbx_description
1 polymer ?
#
loop_
_entity_poly.entity_id
_entity_poly.type
_entity_poly.pdbx_seq_one_letter_code
_entity_poly.pdbx_strand_id
1 'polypeptide(L)'
;MSKLPPEGHAVLVSQKDVTLPIGEVVGNGTQFRNFYHLCPSVTEDFLVLSGGRSSALSLNTVEQFMYREDGRTLRFKYVVEGVSLFFTQDARQRLEDASVNKGGVTLSSPEVYESTVRRPAFYADNISEVQKRIDLNAQFKCIWREHERTGNFYSVLTNQLSERITDLSAKVQHSGLTTKEELLKRLRGSYTRAFIASQLASRFIYCVGLGAPEFSFSEFVEELVGGKKEVLRTEC
;
A
#
# COMPACT_ATOMS: atom_id res chain seq x y z
N MET A 1 -20.73 -26.70 3.38
CA MET A 1 -20.61 -25.80 2.21
C MET A 1 -21.87 -24.93 2.07
N SER A 2 -22.30 -24.21 3.13
CA SER A 2 -23.57 -23.45 3.14
C SER A 2 -23.40 -21.93 2.99
N LYS A 3 -22.22 -21.46 2.59
CA LYS A 3 -21.88 -20.03 2.50
C LYS A 3 -21.80 -19.49 1.07
N LEU A 4 -21.96 -20.34 0.06
CA LEU A 4 -21.91 -19.95 -1.34
C LEU A 4 -23.34 -19.89 -1.90
N PRO A 5 -23.67 -18.90 -2.74
CA PRO A 5 -24.94 -18.86 -3.46
C PRO A 5 -25.05 -20.04 -4.43
N PRO A 6 -26.24 -20.30 -5.02
CA PRO A 6 -26.45 -21.42 -5.95
C PRO A 6 -25.47 -21.46 -7.13
N GLU A 7 -24.97 -20.29 -7.54
CA GLU A 7 -24.01 -20.12 -8.65
C GLU A 7 -22.55 -20.05 -8.16
N GLY A 8 -22.35 -19.99 -6.85
CA GLY A 8 -21.04 -19.92 -6.22
C GLY A 8 -20.31 -21.25 -6.32
N HIS A 9 -19.04 -21.20 -6.67
CA HIS A 9 -18.17 -22.36 -6.81
C HIS A 9 -16.88 -22.18 -6.01
N ALA A 10 -16.26 -23.30 -5.65
CA ALA A 10 -14.96 -23.34 -5.02
C ALA A 10 -14.09 -24.37 -5.74
N VAL A 11 -12.95 -23.92 -6.25
CA VAL A 11 -11.92 -24.79 -6.86
C VAL A 11 -10.69 -24.77 -5.97
N LEU A 12 -10.31 -25.93 -5.44
CA LEU A 12 -9.12 -26.09 -4.63
C LEU A 12 -7.89 -26.30 -5.52
N VAL A 13 -6.73 -25.82 -5.06
CA VAL A 13 -5.47 -25.92 -5.81
C VAL A 13 -5.06 -27.35 -6.15
N SER A 14 -5.50 -28.33 -5.34
CA SER A 14 -5.25 -29.76 -5.52
C SER A 14 -6.18 -30.43 -6.52
N GLN A 15 -7.27 -29.77 -6.92
CA GLN A 15 -8.26 -30.34 -7.83
C GLN A 15 -7.84 -30.23 -9.30
N LYS A 16 -8.31 -31.18 -10.10
CA LYS A 16 -8.15 -31.26 -11.55
C LYS A 16 -9.50 -31.61 -12.17
N ASP A 17 -9.70 -31.14 -13.39
CA ASP A 17 -10.90 -31.42 -14.22
C ASP A 17 -12.22 -31.17 -13.48
N VAL A 18 -12.35 -30.02 -12.82
CA VAL A 18 -13.57 -29.61 -12.10
C VAL A 18 -14.50 -28.88 -13.06
N THR A 19 -15.72 -29.38 -13.25
CA THR A 19 -16.76 -28.66 -13.99
C THR A 19 -17.46 -27.64 -13.09
N LEU A 20 -17.42 -26.37 -13.47
CA LEU A 20 -18.11 -25.27 -12.79
C LEU A 20 -19.63 -25.33 -13.07
N PRO A 21 -20.48 -24.68 -12.25
CA PRO A 21 -21.93 -24.63 -12.49
C PRO A 21 -22.33 -24.06 -13.86
N ILE A 22 -21.47 -23.24 -14.45
CA ILE A 22 -21.62 -22.64 -15.78
C ILE A 22 -21.18 -23.58 -16.93
N GLY A 23 -20.72 -24.79 -16.63
CA GLY A 23 -20.26 -25.78 -17.61
C GLY A 23 -18.77 -25.68 -18.01
N GLU A 24 -18.07 -24.62 -17.60
CA GLU A 24 -16.62 -24.48 -17.82
C GLU A 24 -15.85 -25.58 -17.07
N VAL A 25 -14.89 -26.22 -17.72
CA VAL A 25 -14.04 -27.24 -17.11
C VAL A 25 -12.70 -26.63 -16.71
N VAL A 26 -12.43 -26.63 -15.41
CA VAL A 26 -11.15 -26.22 -14.83
C VAL A 26 -10.22 -27.41 -14.77
N GLY A 27 -9.34 -27.54 -15.77
CA GLY A 27 -8.38 -28.66 -15.85
C GLY A 27 -7.35 -28.69 -14.71
N ASN A 28 -7.00 -27.53 -14.13
CA ASN A 28 -6.01 -27.45 -13.07
C ASN A 28 -6.32 -26.32 -12.07
N GLY A 29 -6.64 -26.68 -10.83
CA GLY A 29 -6.99 -25.71 -9.78
C GLY A 29 -5.85 -24.74 -9.41
N THR A 30 -4.60 -25.17 -9.54
CA THR A 30 -3.42 -24.31 -9.31
C THR A 30 -3.30 -23.23 -10.38
N GLN A 31 -3.54 -23.56 -11.66
CA GLN A 31 -3.58 -22.59 -12.76
C GLN A 31 -4.79 -21.67 -12.62
N PHE A 32 -5.96 -22.21 -12.32
CA PHE A 32 -7.16 -21.42 -12.09
C PHE A 32 -6.94 -20.35 -11.02
N ARG A 33 -6.43 -20.73 -9.85
CA ARG A 33 -6.07 -19.77 -8.78
C ARG A 33 -5.00 -18.75 -9.21
N ASN A 34 -4.08 -19.13 -10.10
CA ASN A 34 -3.04 -18.21 -10.59
C ASN A 34 -3.58 -17.17 -11.57
N PHE A 35 -4.59 -17.50 -12.36
CA PHE A 35 -5.06 -16.65 -13.46
C PHE A 35 -6.51 -16.18 -13.28
N TYR A 36 -7.15 -16.46 -12.15
CA TYR A 36 -8.54 -16.09 -11.88
C TYR A 36 -8.83 -14.60 -12.09
N HIS A 37 -7.88 -13.74 -11.72
CA HIS A 37 -7.98 -12.29 -11.91
C HIS A 37 -7.99 -11.87 -13.41
N LEU A 38 -7.59 -12.75 -14.33
CA LEU A 38 -7.65 -12.57 -15.78
C LEU A 38 -8.93 -13.12 -16.42
N CYS A 39 -9.79 -13.82 -15.66
CA CYS A 39 -11.04 -14.35 -16.18
C CYS A 39 -11.96 -13.21 -16.67
N PRO A 40 -12.41 -13.22 -17.95
CA PRO A 40 -13.23 -12.14 -18.50
C PRO A 40 -14.55 -11.93 -17.76
N SER A 41 -15.12 -13.01 -17.20
CA SER A 41 -16.34 -12.99 -16.39
C SER A 41 -16.19 -12.27 -15.06
N VAL A 42 -14.95 -12.06 -14.58
CA VAL A 42 -14.68 -11.33 -13.33
C VAL A 42 -14.55 -9.85 -13.66
N THR A 43 -15.58 -9.07 -13.36
CA THR A 43 -15.63 -7.64 -13.64
C THR A 43 -16.47 -6.97 -12.56
N GLU A 44 -15.89 -5.99 -11.86
CA GLU A 44 -16.52 -5.33 -10.71
C GLU A 44 -16.05 -3.89 -10.60
N ASP A 45 -16.76 -3.03 -9.87
CA ASP A 45 -16.29 -1.66 -9.66
C ASP A 45 -15.03 -1.61 -8.76
N PHE A 46 -14.96 -2.48 -7.76
CA PHE A 46 -13.88 -2.55 -6.78
C PHE A 46 -13.28 -3.95 -6.73
N LEU A 47 -11.95 -4.03 -6.84
CA LEU A 47 -11.18 -5.25 -6.64
C LEU A 47 -10.19 -5.06 -5.51
N VAL A 48 -10.21 -5.94 -4.52
CA VAL A 48 -9.22 -5.99 -3.44
C VAL A 48 -8.42 -7.28 -3.56
N LEU A 49 -7.13 -7.16 -3.83
CA LEU A 49 -6.21 -8.28 -3.99
C LEU A 49 -5.54 -8.60 -2.65
N SER A 50 -6.12 -9.54 -1.90
CA SER A 50 -5.64 -9.93 -0.55
C SER A 50 -4.80 -11.21 -0.53
N GLY A 51 -4.37 -11.70 -1.69
CA GLY A 51 -3.60 -12.94 -1.82
C GLY A 51 -3.14 -13.16 -3.25
N GLY A 52 -2.28 -14.15 -3.46
CA GLY A 52 -1.88 -14.57 -4.79
C GLY A 52 -0.39 -14.86 -4.91
N ARG A 53 0.03 -15.14 -6.14
CA ARG A 53 1.44 -15.30 -6.48
C ARG A 53 2.07 -13.91 -6.63
N SER A 54 3.26 -13.71 -6.09
CA SER A 54 4.03 -12.50 -6.38
C SER A 54 4.27 -12.38 -7.88
N SER A 55 4.15 -11.17 -8.41
CA SER A 55 4.25 -10.82 -9.82
C SER A 55 3.25 -11.59 -10.69
N ALA A 56 2.04 -11.83 -10.16
CA ALA A 56 0.95 -12.42 -10.92
C ALA A 56 0.54 -11.55 -12.11
N LEU A 57 0.63 -10.21 -11.95
CA LEU A 57 0.41 -9.26 -13.01
C LEU A 57 1.71 -8.59 -13.43
N SER A 58 1.97 -8.66 -14.74
CA SER A 58 3.15 -8.14 -15.42
C SER A 58 2.74 -7.28 -16.62
N LEU A 59 3.68 -6.58 -17.26
CA LEU A 59 3.38 -5.86 -18.51
C LEU A 59 2.72 -6.75 -19.58
N ASN A 60 3.03 -8.06 -19.60
CA ASN A 60 2.46 -8.99 -20.56
C ASN A 60 0.97 -9.31 -20.31
N THR A 61 0.50 -9.15 -19.07
CA THR A 61 -0.85 -9.54 -18.66
C THR A 61 -1.73 -8.37 -18.21
N VAL A 62 -1.14 -7.19 -17.99
CA VAL A 62 -1.83 -6.02 -17.45
C VAL A 62 -2.96 -5.52 -18.36
N GLU A 63 -2.80 -5.57 -19.68
CA GLU A 63 -3.86 -5.16 -20.62
C GLU A 63 -5.09 -6.07 -20.53
N GLN A 64 -4.88 -7.38 -20.48
CA GLN A 64 -5.96 -8.37 -20.31
C GLN A 64 -6.63 -8.24 -18.94
N PHE A 65 -5.87 -7.85 -17.92
CA PHE A 65 -6.41 -7.56 -16.61
C PHE A 65 -7.29 -6.30 -16.62
N MET A 66 -6.84 -5.25 -17.30
CA MET A 66 -7.46 -3.93 -17.28
C MET A 66 -8.74 -3.87 -18.09
N TYR A 67 -8.75 -4.45 -19.29
CA TYR A 67 -9.80 -4.22 -20.26
C TYR A 67 -10.73 -5.43 -20.44
N ARG A 68 -12.00 -5.12 -20.73
CA ARG A 68 -12.93 -6.11 -21.26
C ARG A 68 -12.52 -6.51 -22.68
N GLU A 69 -13.23 -7.46 -23.27
CA GLU A 69 -12.97 -7.95 -24.63
C GLU A 69 -13.03 -6.83 -25.70
N ASP A 70 -13.67 -5.71 -25.41
CA ASP A 70 -13.71 -4.53 -26.29
C ASP A 70 -12.39 -3.73 -26.35
N GLY A 71 -11.41 -4.07 -25.49
CA GLY A 71 -10.10 -3.42 -25.41
C GLY A 71 -10.14 -1.96 -24.94
N ARG A 72 -11.28 -1.47 -24.44
CA ARG A 72 -11.47 -0.06 -24.10
C ARG A 72 -12.10 0.15 -22.73
N THR A 73 -13.08 -0.67 -22.38
CA THR A 73 -13.83 -0.57 -21.12
C THR A 73 -13.04 -1.24 -20.01
N LEU A 74 -12.86 -0.53 -18.89
CA LEU A 74 -12.17 -1.08 -17.72
C LEU A 74 -12.99 -2.20 -17.07
N ARG A 75 -12.30 -3.27 -16.66
CA ARG A 75 -12.87 -4.35 -15.84
C ARG A 75 -13.05 -3.96 -14.39
N PHE A 76 -12.16 -3.11 -13.88
CA PHE A 76 -12.15 -2.62 -12.51
C PHE A 76 -11.91 -1.11 -12.49
N LYS A 77 -12.71 -0.36 -11.73
CA LYS A 77 -12.53 1.08 -11.53
C LYS A 77 -11.56 1.38 -10.37
N TYR A 78 -11.52 0.50 -9.39
CA TYR A 78 -10.65 0.63 -8.23
C TYR A 78 -9.97 -0.70 -7.96
N VAL A 79 -8.65 -0.68 -7.84
CA VAL A 79 -7.85 -1.87 -7.55
C VAL A 79 -6.98 -1.59 -6.34
N VAL A 80 -7.22 -2.33 -5.26
CA VAL A 80 -6.45 -2.23 -4.02
C VAL A 80 -5.52 -3.43 -3.94
N GLU A 81 -4.22 -3.18 -3.93
CA GLU A 81 -3.20 -4.20 -3.75
C GLU A 81 -2.97 -4.42 -2.25
N GLY A 82 -3.65 -5.42 -1.68
CA GLY A 82 -3.58 -5.80 -0.26
C GLY A 82 -2.40 -6.70 0.12
N VAL A 83 -1.63 -7.19 -0.86
CA VAL A 83 -0.46 -8.07 -0.66
C VAL A 83 0.72 -7.51 -1.41
N SER A 84 1.87 -7.47 -0.74
CA SER A 84 3.10 -6.99 -1.36
C SER A 84 3.43 -7.80 -2.61
N LEU A 85 3.73 -7.09 -3.71
CA LEU A 85 4.26 -7.62 -4.96
C LEU A 85 3.27 -8.42 -5.80
N PHE A 86 1.95 -8.20 -5.76
CA PHE A 86 1.05 -8.84 -6.72
C PHE A 86 1.32 -8.33 -8.15
N PHE A 87 1.55 -7.02 -8.29
CA PHE A 87 1.96 -6.38 -9.54
C PHE A 87 3.48 -6.22 -9.59
N THR A 88 4.05 -6.39 -10.79
CA THR A 88 5.38 -5.88 -11.08
C THR A 88 5.36 -4.34 -11.19
N GLN A 89 6.51 -3.68 -11.01
CA GLN A 89 6.59 -2.23 -10.97
C GLN A 89 6.12 -1.55 -12.27
N ASP A 90 6.50 -2.12 -13.40
CA ASP A 90 6.09 -1.73 -14.75
C ASP A 90 4.58 -1.91 -14.98
N ALA A 91 3.98 -2.98 -14.46
CA ALA A 91 2.52 -3.16 -14.49
C ALA A 91 1.80 -2.09 -13.65
N ARG A 92 2.34 -1.69 -12.49
CA ARG A 92 1.78 -0.59 -11.68
C ARG A 92 1.77 0.73 -12.43
N GLN A 93 2.90 1.10 -13.03
CA GLN A 93 3.02 2.33 -13.81
C GLN A 93 2.03 2.34 -14.98
N ARG A 94 1.90 1.21 -15.69
CA ARG A 94 0.93 1.09 -16.80
C ARG A 94 -0.52 1.26 -16.34
N LEU A 95 -0.87 0.76 -15.15
CA LEU A 95 -2.19 0.95 -14.54
C LEU A 95 -2.44 2.41 -14.16
N GLU A 96 -1.45 3.06 -13.54
CA GLU A 96 -1.52 4.49 -13.20
C GLU A 96 -1.66 5.37 -14.44
N ASP A 97 -0.95 5.06 -15.52
CA ASP A 97 -1.09 5.78 -16.81
C ASP A 97 -2.51 5.67 -17.39
N ALA A 98 -3.14 4.49 -17.31
CA ALA A 98 -4.53 4.36 -17.74
C ALA A 98 -5.51 5.06 -16.81
N SER A 99 -5.24 5.05 -15.50
CA SER A 99 -6.03 5.74 -14.49
C SER A 99 -6.16 7.23 -14.79
N VAL A 100 -5.03 7.89 -15.04
CA VAL A 100 -4.96 9.33 -15.35
C VAL A 100 -5.78 9.69 -16.59
N ASN A 101 -5.83 8.80 -17.58
CA ASN A 101 -6.49 9.03 -18.86
C ASN A 101 -7.96 8.56 -18.91
N LYS A 102 -8.43 7.75 -17.95
CA LYS A 102 -9.75 7.09 -18.02
C LYS A 102 -10.54 7.07 -16.70
N GLY A 103 -10.11 7.81 -15.67
CA GLY A 103 -10.92 8.05 -14.47
C GLY A 103 -10.92 6.93 -13.44
N GLY A 104 -9.77 6.32 -13.15
CA GLY A 104 -9.60 5.54 -11.93
C GLY A 104 -8.92 4.19 -12.12
N VAL A 105 -7.67 4.13 -11.65
CA VAL A 105 -7.06 3.01 -10.92
C VAL A 105 -6.08 3.67 -9.94
N THR A 106 -6.47 3.75 -8.67
CA THR A 106 -5.58 4.21 -7.60
C THR A 106 -4.98 2.98 -6.94
N LEU A 107 -3.71 2.70 -7.22
CA LEU A 107 -2.96 1.67 -6.49
C LEU A 107 -2.59 2.25 -5.13
N SER A 108 -3.23 1.72 -4.10
CA SER A 108 -2.95 2.14 -2.74
C SER A 108 -2.75 0.91 -1.85
N SER A 109 -1.81 1.01 -0.91
CA SER A 109 -1.69 0.08 0.22
C SER A 109 -3.09 -0.12 0.87
N PRO A 110 -3.44 -1.30 1.41
CA PRO A 110 -4.72 -1.52 2.09
C PRO A 110 -5.00 -0.46 3.16
N GLU A 111 -3.92 0.05 3.75
CA GLU A 111 -3.80 1.18 4.67
C GLU A 111 -4.43 2.51 4.18
N VAL A 112 -4.40 2.78 2.87
CA VAL A 112 -4.99 4.00 2.24
C VAL A 112 -6.44 3.76 1.81
N TYR A 113 -6.80 2.52 1.43
CA TYR A 113 -8.20 2.17 1.17
C TYR A 113 -9.07 2.34 2.42
N GLU A 114 -8.50 2.07 3.60
CA GLU A 114 -9.19 2.22 4.88
C GLU A 114 -9.59 3.66 5.23
N SER A 115 -8.92 4.69 4.69
CA SER A 115 -9.26 6.09 4.98
C SER A 115 -10.41 6.65 4.12
N THR A 116 -10.71 6.02 2.98
CA THR A 116 -11.61 6.61 1.95
C THR A 116 -13.02 5.98 1.95
N VAL A 117 -13.20 4.78 2.52
CA VAL A 117 -14.50 4.07 2.51
C VAL A 117 -15.17 4.13 3.89
N ARG A 118 -16.36 4.74 3.96
CA ARG A 118 -17.25 4.67 5.13
C ARG A 118 -17.67 3.21 5.39
N ARG A 119 -17.30 2.64 6.55
CA ARG A 119 -17.55 1.22 6.90
C ARG A 119 -18.56 1.01 8.05
N PRO A 120 -19.19 -0.18 8.13
CA PRO A 120 -20.12 -0.57 9.20
C PRO A 120 -19.45 -0.64 10.60
N ALA A 121 -20.23 -0.37 11.64
CA ALA A 121 -19.79 -0.11 13.01
C ALA A 121 -18.90 -1.19 13.68
N PHE A 122 -18.98 -2.45 13.24
CA PHE A 122 -18.24 -3.57 13.84
C PHE A 122 -16.71 -3.53 13.63
N TYR A 123 -16.22 -2.72 12.67
CA TYR A 123 -14.78 -2.55 12.40
C TYR A 123 -14.12 -1.38 13.16
N ALA A 124 -14.90 -0.57 13.89
CA ALA A 124 -14.42 0.69 14.46
C ALA A 124 -13.42 0.52 15.62
N ASP A 125 -13.60 -0.52 16.45
CA ASP A 125 -12.85 -0.62 17.70
C ASP A 125 -11.41 -1.11 17.49
N ASN A 126 -11.18 -2.07 16.58
CA ASN A 126 -9.84 -2.62 16.32
C ASN A 126 -8.96 -1.70 15.45
N ILE A 127 -9.57 -0.85 14.61
CA ILE A 127 -8.86 0.01 13.65
C ILE A 127 -8.46 1.35 14.27
N SER A 128 -9.18 1.83 15.29
CA SER A 128 -8.83 3.07 16.01
C SER A 128 -7.41 3.06 16.60
N GLU A 129 -6.89 1.87 16.93
CA GLU A 129 -5.54 1.66 17.45
C GLU A 129 -4.47 1.65 16.33
N VAL A 130 -4.82 1.18 15.13
CA VAL A 130 -3.94 1.12 13.96
C VAL A 130 -3.85 2.50 13.27
N GLN A 131 -4.98 3.18 13.11
CA GLN A 131 -5.06 4.57 12.60
C GLN A 131 -4.38 5.59 13.53
N LYS A 132 -4.23 5.29 14.82
CA LYS A 132 -3.46 6.12 15.77
C LYS A 132 -1.95 5.88 15.73
N ARG A 133 -1.49 4.75 15.17
CA ARG A 133 -0.09 4.31 15.28
C ARG A 133 0.76 4.59 14.04
N ILE A 134 0.14 4.94 12.93
CA ILE A 134 0.79 5.36 11.69
C ILE A 134 -0.04 6.53 11.18
N ASP A 135 0.57 7.70 10.99
CA ASP A 135 -0.09 8.88 10.39
C ASP A 135 -0.35 8.61 8.89
N LEU A 136 -1.26 7.69 8.60
CA LEU A 136 -1.65 7.22 7.26
C LEU A 136 -2.04 8.37 6.35
N ASN A 137 -2.72 9.37 6.92
CA ASN A 137 -3.06 10.61 6.23
C ASN A 137 -1.81 11.41 5.85
N ALA A 138 -0.79 11.45 6.71
CA ALA A 138 0.44 12.18 6.43
C ALA A 138 1.27 11.51 5.33
N GLN A 139 1.35 10.17 5.32
CA GLN A 139 1.99 9.43 4.22
C GLN A 139 1.30 9.70 2.89
N PHE A 140 -0.03 9.59 2.86
CA PHE A 140 -0.82 9.86 1.65
C PHE A 140 -0.62 11.30 1.16
N LYS A 141 -0.76 12.30 2.05
CA LYS A 141 -0.53 13.71 1.72
C LYS A 141 0.89 13.98 1.23
N CYS A 142 1.90 13.32 1.81
CA CYS A 142 3.29 13.43 1.37
C CYS A 142 3.46 12.95 -0.07
N ILE A 143 2.96 11.74 -0.37
CA ILE A 143 3.02 11.16 -1.71
C ILE A 143 2.22 12.00 -2.71
N TRP A 144 1.04 12.46 -2.32
CA TRP A 144 0.15 13.27 -3.15
C TRP A 144 0.81 14.60 -3.55
N ARG A 145 1.33 15.35 -2.57
CA ARG A 145 2.05 16.62 -2.82
C ARG A 145 3.26 16.41 -3.74
N GLU A 146 3.99 15.31 -3.55
CA GLU A 146 5.16 15.03 -4.38
C GLU A 146 4.79 14.63 -5.81
N HIS A 147 3.68 13.91 -6.00
CA HIS A 147 3.13 13.61 -7.32
C HIS A 147 2.74 14.90 -8.04
N GLU A 148 2.00 15.80 -7.39
CA GLU A 148 1.62 17.09 -7.96
C GLU A 148 2.85 17.94 -8.33
N ARG A 149 3.94 17.85 -7.55
CA ARG A 149 5.17 18.60 -7.78
C ARG A 149 6.03 18.05 -8.92
N THR A 150 6.10 16.72 -9.05
CA THR A 150 7.09 16.04 -9.93
C THR A 150 6.47 15.37 -11.15
N GLY A 151 5.18 15.03 -11.11
CA GLY A 151 4.52 14.17 -12.08
C GLY A 151 4.95 12.69 -12.01
N ASN A 152 5.79 12.30 -11.05
CA ASN A 152 6.23 10.91 -10.91
C ASN A 152 5.08 10.01 -10.44
N PHE A 153 5.05 8.77 -10.92
CA PHE A 153 4.07 7.76 -10.51
C PHE A 153 4.02 7.56 -8.99
N TYR A 154 2.81 7.39 -8.46
CA TYR A 154 2.56 7.10 -7.05
C TYR A 154 3.31 5.84 -6.59
N SER A 155 3.35 4.79 -7.40
CA SER A 155 4.13 3.58 -7.12
C SER A 155 5.62 3.83 -6.98
N VAL A 156 6.18 4.75 -7.78
CA VAL A 156 7.60 5.12 -7.70
C VAL A 156 7.86 5.93 -6.43
N LEU A 157 7.00 6.92 -6.16
CA LEU A 157 7.12 7.78 -4.98
C LEU A 157 6.96 7.00 -3.68
N THR A 158 6.08 6.00 -3.65
CA THR A 158 5.89 5.12 -2.47
C THR A 158 7.13 4.27 -2.18
N ASN A 159 7.78 3.75 -3.22
CA ASN A 159 9.04 3.01 -3.08
C ASN A 159 10.15 3.93 -2.55
N GLN A 160 10.32 5.10 -3.17
CA GLN A 160 11.31 6.10 -2.73
C GLN A 160 11.09 6.53 -1.27
N LEU A 161 9.82 6.71 -0.87
CA LEU A 161 9.47 7.06 0.51
C LEU A 161 9.86 5.96 1.50
N SER A 162 9.56 4.71 1.17
CA SER A 162 9.90 3.55 2.00
C SER A 162 11.42 3.37 2.13
N GLU A 163 12.14 3.51 1.02
CA GLU A 163 13.61 3.48 1.00
C GLU A 163 14.19 4.61 1.86
N ARG A 164 13.67 5.83 1.72
CA ARG A 164 14.17 6.99 2.45
C ARG A 164 13.93 6.91 3.94
N ILE A 165 12.76 6.45 4.37
CA ILE A 165 12.44 6.23 5.78
C ILE A 165 13.34 5.13 6.36
N THR A 166 13.57 4.06 5.60
CA THR A 166 14.43 2.95 6.03
C THR A 166 15.88 3.39 6.18
N ASP A 167 16.42 4.10 5.20
CA ASP A 167 17.78 4.66 5.21
C ASP A 167 17.97 5.62 6.38
N LEU A 168 17.07 6.58 6.55
CA LEU A 168 17.13 7.54 7.66
C LEU A 168 16.98 6.84 9.01
N SER A 169 16.07 5.87 9.15
CA SER A 169 15.92 5.08 10.38
C SER A 169 17.19 4.32 10.73
N ALA A 170 17.85 3.67 9.75
CA ALA A 170 19.11 2.98 9.96
C ALA A 170 20.20 3.97 10.40
N LYS A 171 20.33 5.12 9.73
CA LYS A 171 21.26 6.18 10.12
C LYS A 171 21.00 6.67 11.54
N VAL A 172 19.76 6.88 11.94
CA VAL A 172 19.39 7.28 13.30
C VAL A 172 19.81 6.23 14.34
N GLN A 173 19.58 4.95 14.04
CA GLN A 173 19.97 3.85 14.94
C GLN A 173 21.50 3.76 15.14
N HIS A 174 22.28 4.09 14.12
CA HIS A 174 23.74 4.09 14.16
C HIS A 174 24.34 5.44 14.60
N SER A 175 23.55 6.52 14.54
CA SER A 175 23.96 7.84 14.98
C SER A 175 23.90 7.96 16.51
N GLY A 176 24.84 8.71 17.08
CA GLY A 176 24.77 9.13 18.47
C GLY A 176 23.62 10.10 18.78
N LEU A 177 22.80 10.49 17.77
CA LEU A 177 21.73 11.50 17.87
C LEU A 177 20.54 11.05 18.74
N THR A 178 20.57 9.85 19.31
CA THR A 178 19.69 9.53 20.44
C THR A 178 20.26 10.20 21.72
N THR A 179 20.41 11.52 21.68
CA THR A 179 21.10 12.37 22.68
C THR A 179 20.24 12.68 23.90
N LYS A 180 19.54 11.68 24.42
CA LYS A 180 19.17 11.68 25.83
C LYS A 180 19.48 10.30 26.38
N GLU A 181 20.53 10.23 27.19
CA GLU A 181 20.79 9.12 28.10
C GLU A 181 19.52 8.77 28.91
N GLU A 182 18.62 9.73 29.14
CA GLU A 182 17.27 9.57 29.70
C GLU A 182 16.30 8.72 28.83
N LEU A 183 16.31 8.93 27.50
CA LEU A 183 15.51 8.15 26.54
C LEU A 183 16.11 6.75 26.43
N LEU A 184 17.43 6.62 26.30
CA LEU A 184 18.11 5.32 26.24
C LEU A 184 17.98 4.51 27.55
N LYS A 185 17.89 5.16 28.72
CA LYS A 185 17.61 4.49 30.01
C LYS A 185 16.19 3.92 30.10
N ARG A 186 15.20 4.58 29.48
CA ARG A 186 13.79 4.15 29.46
C ARG A 186 13.50 3.09 28.38
N LEU A 187 14.24 3.14 27.28
CA LEU A 187 14.05 2.29 26.11
C LEU A 187 14.99 1.08 26.17
N ARG A 188 14.63 0.08 26.98
CA ARG A 188 15.40 -1.16 27.07
C ARG A 188 15.22 -2.00 25.79
N GLY A 189 16.29 -2.14 25.00
CA GLY A 189 16.38 -3.14 23.92
C GLY A 189 16.64 -2.54 22.52
N SER A 190 17.31 -3.31 21.66
CA SER A 190 17.59 -2.95 20.26
C SER A 190 16.31 -2.69 19.45
N TYR A 191 15.25 -3.47 19.68
CA TYR A 191 13.96 -3.32 19.01
C TYR A 191 13.29 -1.98 19.27
N THR A 192 13.36 -1.48 20.51
CA THR A 192 12.74 -0.21 20.88
C THR A 192 13.45 0.97 20.21
N ARG A 193 14.78 0.90 20.06
CA ARG A 193 15.55 1.90 19.29
C ARG A 193 15.17 1.91 17.81
N ALA A 194 15.07 0.73 17.20
CA ALA A 194 14.66 0.62 15.80
C ALA A 194 13.25 1.17 15.55
N PHE A 195 12.32 0.88 16.47
CA PHE A 195 10.95 1.38 16.39
C PHE A 195 10.90 2.91 16.46
N ILE A 196 11.57 3.53 17.43
CA ILE A 196 11.56 4.99 17.59
C ILE A 196 12.29 5.69 16.45
N ALA A 197 13.40 5.12 15.99
CA ALA A 197 14.10 5.64 14.82
C ALA A 197 13.20 5.64 13.58
N SER A 198 12.44 4.57 13.37
CA SER A 198 11.47 4.48 12.26
C SER A 198 10.33 5.50 12.40
N GLN A 199 9.82 5.72 13.61
CA GLN A 199 8.77 6.71 13.88
C GLN A 199 9.25 8.16 13.69
N LEU A 200 10.46 8.48 14.14
CA LEU A 200 11.04 9.81 13.92
C LEU A 200 11.35 10.06 12.45
N ALA A 201 11.95 9.08 11.77
CA ALA A 201 12.27 9.16 10.35
C ALA A 201 11.01 9.34 9.50
N SER A 202 9.97 8.52 9.72
CA SER A 202 8.70 8.65 9.01
C SER A 202 8.05 10.02 9.22
N ARG A 203 7.91 10.48 10.47
CA ARG A 203 7.33 11.79 10.78
C ARG A 203 8.10 12.95 10.15
N PHE A 204 9.43 12.90 10.18
CA PHE A 204 10.27 13.91 9.52
C PHE A 204 10.02 13.96 8.01
N ILE A 205 10.09 12.82 7.33
CA ILE A 205 9.91 12.76 5.88
C ILE A 205 8.48 13.13 5.48
N TYR A 206 7.45 12.75 6.24
CA TYR A 206 6.07 13.13 5.94
C TYR A 206 5.86 14.65 6.02
N CYS A 207 6.46 15.32 7.01
CA CYS A 207 6.24 16.74 7.21
C CYS A 207 7.14 17.61 6.32
N VAL A 208 8.42 17.24 6.14
CA VAL A 208 9.37 18.02 5.34
C VAL A 208 9.34 17.63 3.85
N GLY A 209 9.02 16.38 3.53
CA GLY A 209 8.92 15.85 2.18
C GLY A 209 10.08 14.93 1.77
N LEU A 210 9.92 14.29 0.61
CA LEU A 210 10.88 13.30 0.09
C LEU A 210 12.28 13.88 -0.19
N GLY A 211 12.36 15.15 -0.57
CA GLY A 211 13.61 15.87 -0.80
C GLY A 211 14.29 16.41 0.47
N ALA A 212 13.83 16.04 1.67
CA ALA A 212 14.33 16.59 2.91
C ALA A 212 15.85 16.34 3.09
N PRO A 213 16.64 17.41 3.34
CA PRO A 213 18.06 17.27 3.63
C PRO A 213 18.29 16.56 4.97
N GLU A 214 19.33 15.72 5.05
CA GLU A 214 19.61 14.95 6.28
C GLU A 214 19.99 15.83 7.46
N PHE A 215 20.65 16.97 7.23
CA PHE A 215 21.06 17.87 8.30
C PHE A 215 19.85 18.50 9.03
N SER A 216 18.73 18.71 8.33
CA SER A 216 17.48 19.23 8.90
C SER A 216 16.81 18.22 9.85
N PHE A 217 17.22 16.95 9.84
CA PHE A 217 16.71 15.96 10.77
C PHE A 217 17.12 16.26 12.22
N SER A 218 18.37 16.70 12.44
CA SER A 218 18.85 17.03 13.79
C SER A 218 18.08 18.21 14.38
N GLU A 219 17.84 19.25 13.58
CA GLU A 219 17.02 20.41 13.96
C GLU A 219 15.60 19.98 14.33
N PHE A 220 14.99 19.12 13.51
CA PHE A 220 13.65 18.57 13.76
C PHE A 220 13.58 17.78 15.09
N VAL A 221 14.58 16.96 15.39
CA VAL A 221 14.65 16.21 16.65
C VAL A 221 14.83 17.15 17.85
N GLU A 222 15.70 18.16 17.72
CA GLU A 222 15.91 19.15 18.77
C GLU A 222 14.65 19.96 19.08
N GLU A 223 13.87 20.33 18.07
CA GLU A 223 12.59 21.02 18.26
C GLU A 223 11.54 20.15 18.97
N LEU A 224 11.43 18.87 18.57
CA LEU A 224 10.55 17.90 19.22
C LEU A 224 10.89 17.70 20.70
N VAL A 225 12.19 17.67 21.04
CA VAL A 225 12.66 17.48 22.42
C VAL A 225 12.63 18.80 23.21
N GLY A 226 12.83 19.93 22.55
CA GLY A 226 12.84 21.28 23.13
C GLY A 226 11.46 21.86 23.42
N GLY A 227 10.37 21.17 23.05
CA GLY A 227 9.00 21.57 23.37
C GLY A 227 8.50 22.80 22.61
N LYS A 228 9.19 23.21 21.54
CA LYS A 228 8.74 24.31 20.67
C LYS A 228 7.57 23.82 19.80
N LYS A 229 6.37 24.30 20.11
CA LYS A 229 5.09 23.88 19.49
C LYS A 229 4.91 24.31 18.02
N GLU A 230 5.88 24.98 17.40
CA GLU A 230 5.65 25.66 16.11
C GLU A 230 5.57 24.70 14.91
N VAL A 231 6.41 23.66 14.84
CA VAL A 231 6.33 22.67 13.74
C VAL A 231 5.20 21.65 13.94
N LEU A 232 4.70 21.47 15.17
CA LEU A 232 3.55 20.62 15.47
C LEU A 232 2.20 21.27 15.08
N ARG A 233 2.19 22.52 14.61
CA ARG A 233 0.98 23.26 14.22
C ARG A 233 0.66 23.23 12.74
N THR A 234 1.61 22.86 11.89
CA THR A 234 1.33 22.62 10.47
C THR A 234 0.96 21.16 10.33
N GLU A 235 -0.32 20.92 10.06
CA GLU A 235 -0.85 19.62 9.69
C GLU A 235 0.02 18.97 8.60
N CYS A 236 0.92 18.08 9.02
CA CYS A 236 0.83 16.71 8.54
C CYS A 236 -0.64 16.26 8.78
#